data_AF-A0A7S3YZ55-F1
#
_entry.id   AF-A0A7S3YZ55-F1
#
_cell.length_a   1.000
_cell.length_b   1.000
_cell.length_c   1.000
_cell.angle_alpha   90.00
_cell.angle_beta   90.00
_cell.angle_gamma   90.00
#
_symmetry.space_group_name_H-M   'P 1'
#
loop_
_entity.id
_entity.type
_entity.pdbx_description
1 polymer ?
#
loop_
_entity_poly.entity_id
_entity_poly.type
_entity_poly.pdbx_seq_one_letter_code
_entity_poly.pdbx_strand_id
1 'polypeptide(L)'
;MEDLIFHLMAPSHGFDNHKAYMHYAQPADPSTIAVPCLNMFTMNDQIISRENIIMNGMYHTTNPNIITVHNRRGTHVIRWEGLSAQTCWISKVCFEFFRATDIVASMNREEAKLPK
;
A
#
# COMPACT_ATOMS: atom_id res chain seq x y z
N MET A 1 -15.04 -6.41 -6.54
CA MET A 1 -13.64 -6.83 -6.82
C MET A 1 -13.61 -8.15 -7.58
N GLU A 2 -14.41 -9.14 -7.21
CA GLU A 2 -14.52 -10.40 -7.97
C GLU A 2 -14.85 -10.18 -9.45
N ASP A 3 -15.78 -9.28 -9.80
CA ASP A 3 -16.07 -8.94 -11.20
C ASP A 3 -14.87 -8.40 -11.98
N LEU A 4 -14.04 -7.55 -11.34
CA LEU A 4 -12.83 -7.02 -11.96
C LEU A 4 -11.80 -8.13 -12.19
N ILE A 5 -11.66 -9.03 -11.21
CA ILE A 5 -10.77 -10.18 -11.31
C ILE A 5 -11.26 -11.11 -12.43
N PHE A 6 -12.55 -11.40 -12.47
CA PHE A 6 -13.16 -12.35 -13.40
C PHE A 6 -13.17 -11.82 -14.84
N HIS A 7 -13.55 -10.56 -15.05
CA HIS A 7 -13.74 -10.02 -16.40
C HIS A 7 -12.52 -9.31 -16.97
N LEU A 8 -11.54 -8.92 -16.16
CA LEU A 8 -10.39 -8.14 -16.62
C LEU A 8 -9.06 -8.75 -16.20
N MET A 9 -8.82 -8.96 -14.91
CA MET A 9 -7.48 -9.35 -14.44
C MET A 9 -7.11 -10.78 -14.84
N ALA A 10 -7.98 -11.76 -14.58
CA ALA A 10 -7.73 -13.15 -14.94
C ALA A 10 -7.57 -13.32 -16.48
N PRO A 11 -8.48 -12.80 -17.34
CA PRO A 11 -8.31 -12.89 -18.78
C PRO A 11 -7.06 -12.19 -19.31
N SER A 12 -6.72 -11.00 -18.79
CA SER A 12 -5.51 -10.26 -19.21
C SER A 12 -4.21 -10.98 -18.88
N HIS A 13 -4.24 -11.95 -17.96
CA HIS A 13 -3.12 -12.81 -17.60
C HIS A 13 -3.26 -14.23 -18.17
N GLY A 14 -4.22 -14.48 -19.08
CA GLY A 14 -4.42 -15.77 -19.74
C GLY A 14 -5.15 -16.82 -18.90
N PHE A 15 -5.85 -16.41 -17.84
CA PHE A 15 -6.63 -17.30 -16.99
C PHE A 15 -8.12 -17.19 -17.31
N ASP A 16 -8.74 -18.32 -17.66
CA ASP A 16 -10.19 -18.42 -17.87
C ASP A 16 -10.99 -18.53 -16.55
N ASN A 17 -10.28 -18.64 -15.43
CA ASN A 17 -10.85 -18.90 -14.12
C ASN A 17 -10.21 -17.99 -13.06
N HIS A 18 -11.03 -17.17 -12.42
CA HIS A 18 -10.61 -16.30 -11.32
C HIS A 18 -9.97 -17.07 -10.16
N LYS A 19 -10.39 -18.30 -9.86
CA LYS A 19 -9.78 -19.12 -8.79
C LYS A 19 -8.37 -19.56 -9.15
N ALA A 20 -8.14 -19.95 -10.40
CA ALA A 20 -6.82 -20.29 -10.90
C ALA A 20 -5.90 -19.06 -10.89
N TYR A 21 -6.42 -17.91 -11.30
CA TYR A 21 -5.72 -16.64 -11.20
C TYR A 21 -5.38 -16.28 -9.75
N MET A 22 -6.32 -16.35 -8.80
CA MET A 22 -6.06 -16.03 -7.40
C MET A 22 -5.09 -17.00 -6.73
N HIS A 23 -5.14 -18.29 -7.10
CA HIS A 23 -4.18 -19.29 -6.63
C HIS A 23 -2.78 -19.06 -7.20
N TYR A 24 -2.68 -18.66 -8.47
CA TYR A 24 -1.41 -18.29 -9.11
C TYR A 24 -0.85 -16.98 -8.54
N ALA A 25 -1.70 -15.97 -8.38
CA ALA A 25 -1.32 -14.64 -7.96
C ALA A 25 -0.81 -14.58 -6.51
N GLN A 26 -1.06 -15.62 -5.70
CA GLN A 26 -0.66 -15.78 -4.29
C GLN A 26 -0.37 -14.44 -3.61
N PRO A 27 -1.39 -13.73 -3.09
CA PRO A 27 -1.14 -12.43 -2.46
C PRO A 27 -0.04 -12.60 -1.39
N ALA A 28 1.02 -11.80 -1.52
CA ALA A 28 2.20 -11.92 -0.68
C ALA A 28 1.79 -11.81 0.80
N ASP A 29 2.29 -12.73 1.63
CA ASP A 29 2.06 -12.68 3.07
C ASP A 29 2.70 -11.41 3.65
N PRO A 30 1.91 -10.46 4.18
CA PRO A 30 2.45 -9.22 4.73
C PRO A 30 3.46 -9.44 5.86
N SER A 31 3.41 -10.59 6.56
CA SER A 31 4.36 -10.93 7.62
C SER A 31 5.82 -11.02 7.14
N THR A 32 6.02 -11.29 5.85
CA THR A 32 7.35 -11.48 5.26
C THR A 32 8.06 -10.19 4.85
N ILE A 33 7.38 -9.04 4.93
CA ILE A 33 7.93 -7.74 4.54
C ILE A 33 9.02 -7.31 5.54
N ALA A 34 10.27 -7.34 5.10
CA ALA A 34 11.45 -7.03 5.92
C ALA A 34 11.91 -5.56 5.86
N VAL A 35 11.33 -4.76 4.96
CA VAL A 35 11.71 -3.36 4.74
C VAL A 35 10.55 -2.43 5.10
N PRO A 36 10.82 -1.19 5.54
CA PRO A 36 9.78 -0.20 5.77
C PRO A 36 8.88 -0.06 4.53
N CYS A 37 7.59 -0.23 4.72
CA CYS A 37 6.58 -0.18 3.67
C CYS A 37 5.48 0.81 4.06
N LEU A 38 5.12 1.69 3.14
CA LEU A 38 4.02 2.64 3.31
C LEU A 38 2.86 2.24 2.39
N ASN A 39 1.75 1.82 3.00
CA ASN A 39 0.49 1.56 2.31
C ASN A 39 -0.48 2.71 2.54
N MET A 40 -1.03 3.26 1.47
CA MET A 40 -1.97 4.39 1.52
C MET A 40 -3.26 4.05 0.80
N PHE A 41 -4.38 4.21 1.50
CA PHE A 41 -5.71 3.94 0.97
C PHE A 41 -6.62 5.17 1.06
N THR A 42 -7.49 5.33 0.07
CA THR A 42 -8.58 6.31 0.09
C THR A 42 -9.90 5.61 0.38
N MET A 43 -10.64 6.07 1.38
CA MET A 43 -11.88 5.42 1.79
C MET A 43 -13.05 5.60 0.81
N ASN A 44 -12.92 6.53 -0.15
CA ASN A 44 -13.88 6.74 -1.23
C ASN A 44 -13.38 6.16 -2.57
N ASP A 45 -12.40 5.26 -2.53
CA ASP A 45 -11.97 4.49 -3.69
C ASP A 45 -13.17 3.74 -4.31
N GLN A 46 -13.29 3.83 -5.64
CA GLN A 46 -14.38 3.20 -6.40
C GLN A 46 -13.94 1.87 -7.04
N ILE A 47 -12.67 1.54 -6.96
CA ILE A 47 -12.07 0.30 -7.48
C ILE A 47 -11.86 -0.68 -6.32
N ILE A 48 -11.34 -0.19 -5.19
CA ILE A 48 -11.15 -0.98 -3.97
C ILE A 48 -12.26 -0.63 -2.99
N SER A 49 -13.05 -1.63 -2.58
CA SER A 49 -14.12 -1.42 -1.60
C SER A 49 -13.56 -1.02 -0.23
N ARG A 50 -14.37 -0.27 0.52
CA ARG A 50 -14.03 0.15 1.87
C ARG A 50 -13.75 -1.04 2.80
N GLU A 51 -14.52 -2.11 2.65
CA GLU A 51 -14.40 -3.34 3.43
C GLU A 51 -13.05 -4.01 3.15
N ASN A 52 -12.62 -4.05 1.88
CA ASN A 52 -11.32 -4.60 1.50
C ASN A 52 -10.17 -3.74 2.04
N ILE A 53 -10.31 -2.42 2.05
CA ILE A 53 -9.32 -1.51 2.65
C ILE A 53 -9.16 -1.79 4.15
N ILE A 54 -10.27 -1.96 4.87
CA ILE A 54 -10.26 -2.26 6.30
C ILE A 54 -9.64 -3.64 6.56
N MET A 55 -10.04 -4.65 5.78
CA MET A 55 -9.52 -6.01 5.89
C MET A 55 -8.01 -6.06 5.63
N ASN A 56 -7.53 -5.40 4.58
CA ASN A 56 -6.09 -5.29 4.30
C ASN A 56 -5.35 -4.58 5.44
N GLY A 57 -5.94 -3.53 6.00
CA GLY A 57 -5.40 -2.85 7.17
C GLY A 57 -5.16 -3.79 8.36
N MET A 58 -6.09 -4.73 8.62
CA MET A 58 -5.93 -5.72 9.70
C MET A 58 -4.78 -6.70 9.46
N TYR A 59 -4.50 -7.08 8.21
CA TYR A 59 -3.34 -7.93 7.93
C TYR A 59 -2.03 -7.17 8.13
N HIS A 60 -1.99 -5.89 7.78
CA HIS A 60 -0.78 -5.08 7.92
C HIS A 60 -0.38 -4.83 9.39
N THR A 61 -1.32 -4.83 10.34
CA THR A 61 -0.98 -4.62 11.77
C THR A 61 -0.13 -5.74 12.35
N THR A 62 -0.07 -6.89 11.68
CA THR A 62 0.76 -8.02 12.10
C THR A 62 2.25 -7.82 11.82
N ASN A 63 2.63 -6.82 10.99
CA ASN A 63 4.02 -6.54 10.66
C ASN A 63 4.41 -5.09 11.04
N PRO A 64 5.39 -4.88 11.94
CA PRO A 64 5.81 -3.55 12.37
C PRO A 64 6.50 -2.71 11.27
N ASN A 65 6.94 -3.34 10.18
CA ASN A 65 7.55 -2.64 9.05
C ASN A 65 6.51 -1.97 8.14
N ILE A 66 5.21 -2.24 8.33
CA ILE A 66 4.16 -1.71 7.46
C ILE A 66 3.42 -0.58 8.18
N ILE A 67 3.46 0.61 7.59
CA ILE A 67 2.63 1.73 7.99
C ILE A 67 1.44 1.81 7.03
N THR A 68 0.23 1.68 7.56
CA THR A 68 -1.00 1.85 6.77
C THR A 68 -1.67 3.17 7.11
N VAL A 69 -1.92 4.00 6.10
CA VAL A 69 -2.59 5.29 6.22
C VAL A 69 -3.91 5.25 5.46
N HIS A 70 -4.98 5.67 6.14
CA HIS A 70 -6.31 5.79 5.54
C HIS A 70 -6.72 7.27 5.47
N ASN A 71 -7.15 7.73 4.30
CA ASN A 71 -7.69 9.07 4.13
C ASN A 71 -9.12 9.02 3.58
N ARG A 72 -10.02 9.86 4.09
CA ARG A 72 -11.39 10.03 3.56
C ARG A 72 -11.46 11.02 2.39
N ARG A 73 -10.35 11.66 2.04
CA ARG A 73 -10.24 12.61 0.93
C ARG A 73 -9.57 11.94 -0.28
N GLY A 74 -10.15 12.14 -1.46
CA GLY A 74 -9.67 11.56 -2.71
C GLY A 74 -10.40 10.29 -3.14
N THR A 75 -9.98 9.72 -4.27
CA THR A 75 -10.45 8.47 -4.87
C THR A 75 -9.24 7.59 -5.23
N HIS A 76 -9.43 6.56 -6.06
CA HIS A 76 -8.33 5.69 -6.52
C HIS A 76 -7.17 6.47 -7.16
N VAL A 77 -7.52 7.40 -8.06
CA VAL A 77 -6.58 8.20 -8.88
C VAL A 77 -6.51 9.67 -8.46
N ILE A 78 -7.50 10.18 -7.74
CA ILE A 78 -7.56 11.57 -7.30
C ILE A 78 -7.05 11.65 -5.86
N ARG A 79 -5.87 12.22 -5.65
CA ARG A 79 -5.24 12.30 -4.31
C ARG A 79 -4.82 13.72 -3.91
N TRP A 80 -5.54 14.73 -4.41
CA TRP A 80 -5.36 16.13 -4.04
C TRP A 80 -6.40 16.63 -3.03
N GLU A 81 -6.04 17.68 -2.30
CA GLU A 81 -6.90 18.37 -1.35
C GLU A 81 -7.51 19.63 -1.99
N GLY A 82 -8.83 19.80 -1.86
CA GLY A 82 -9.53 21.00 -2.35
C GLY A 82 -9.88 20.95 -3.84
N LEU A 83 -10.32 22.10 -4.36
CA LEU A 83 -10.76 22.25 -5.76
C LEU A 83 -9.59 22.46 -6.74
N SER A 84 -8.42 22.87 -6.25
CA SER A 84 -7.21 22.96 -7.07
C SER A 84 -6.35 21.71 -6.85
N ALA A 85 -5.84 21.14 -7.95
CA ALA A 85 -4.89 20.00 -7.90
C ALA A 85 -3.49 20.40 -7.37
N GLN A 86 -3.38 21.54 -6.69
CA GLN A 86 -2.11 22.14 -6.27
C GLN A 86 -1.51 21.42 -5.05
N THR A 87 -2.33 20.77 -4.23
CA THR A 87 -1.88 20.07 -3.02
C THR A 87 -2.21 18.59 -3.11
N CYS A 88 -1.25 17.77 -3.55
CA CYS A 88 -1.34 16.31 -3.53
C CYS A 88 -0.87 15.78 -2.16
N TRP A 89 -1.80 15.24 -1.35
CA TRP A 89 -1.46 14.82 0.02
C TRP A 89 -0.54 13.59 0.02
N ILE A 90 -0.67 12.69 -0.96
CA ILE A 90 0.21 11.52 -1.07
C ILE A 90 1.67 11.93 -1.24
N SER A 91 1.96 12.96 -2.03
CA SER A 91 3.33 13.43 -2.22
C SER A 91 3.97 13.89 -0.92
N LYS A 92 3.20 14.58 -0.06
CA LYS A 92 3.67 15.02 1.26
C LYS A 92 3.95 13.82 2.17
N VAL A 93 3.01 12.88 2.27
CA VAL A 93 3.16 11.68 3.11
C VAL A 93 4.33 10.82 2.63
N CYS A 94 4.48 10.62 1.31
CA CYS A 94 5.63 9.92 0.75
C CYS A 94 6.95 10.61 1.12
N PHE A 95 7.02 11.94 0.99
CA PHE A 95 8.23 12.68 1.34
C PHE A 95 8.59 12.54 2.81
N GLU A 96 7.62 12.67 3.72
CA GLU A 96 7.82 12.47 5.15
C GLU A 96 8.30 11.05 5.47
N PHE A 97 7.69 10.04 4.85
CA PHE A 97 8.08 8.64 5.02
C PHE A 97 9.50 8.37 4.52
N PHE A 98 9.86 8.82 3.31
CA PHE A 98 11.21 8.65 2.78
C PHE A 98 12.26 9.39 3.61
N ARG A 99 11.95 10.60 4.07
CA ARG A 99 12.85 11.33 4.97
C ARG A 99 13.06 10.60 6.29
N ALA A 100 11.99 10.08 6.90
CA ALA A 100 12.08 9.34 8.15
C ALA A 100 12.89 8.04 7.99
N THR A 101 12.66 7.29 6.90
CA THR A 101 13.41 6.05 6.62
C THR A 101 14.88 6.31 6.32
N ASP A 102 15.23 7.41 5.65
CA ASP A 102 16.63 7.79 5.43
C ASP A 102 17.35 8.17 6.74
N ILE A 103 16.67 8.91 7.64
CA ILE A 103 17.20 9.24 8.97
C ILE A 103 17.48 7.96 9.77
N VAL A 104 16.54 7.02 9.81
CA VAL A 104 16.74 5.75 10.53
C VAL A 104 17.88 4.95 9.90
N ALA A 105 17.94 4.91 8.57
CA ALA A 105 19.01 4.22 7.85
C ALA A 105 20.39 4.85 8.10
N SER A 106 20.48 6.18 8.23
CA SER A 106 21.75 6.86 8.52
C SER A 106 22.23 6.57 9.94
N MET A 107 21.33 6.61 10.94
CA MET A 107 21.63 6.25 12.32
C MET A 107 22.16 4.82 12.44
N ASN A 108 21.49 3.85 11.80
CA ASN A 108 21.93 2.45 11.81
C ASN A 108 23.34 2.27 11.18
N ARG A 109 23.67 3.06 10.13
CA ARG A 109 25.00 3.04 9.52
C ARG A 109 26.08 3.63 10.41
N GLU A 110 25.75 4.61 11.26
CA GLU A 110 26.69 5.20 12.21
C GLU A 110 26.95 4.25 13.38
N GLU A 111 25.90 3.63 13.93
CA GLU A 111 26.02 2.64 15.01
C GLU A 111 26.87 1.43 14.58
N ALA A 112 26.67 0.93 13.35
CA ALA A 112 27.45 -0.18 12.81
C ALA A 112 28.96 0.12 12.66
N LYS A 113 29.39 1.39 12.74
CA LYS A 113 30.81 1.78 12.68
C LYS A 113 31.47 1.84 14.06
N LEU A 114 30.70 1.74 15.15
CA LEU A 114 31.25 1.77 16.51
C LEU A 114 31.91 0.41 16.83
N PRO A 115 33.09 0.39 17.47
CA PRO A 115 33.70 -0.85 17.94
C PRO A 115 32.79 -1.51 18.99
N LYS A 116 32.62 -2.83 18.87
CA LYS A 116 31.86 -3.66 19.82
C LYS A 116 32.56 -3.79 21.18
#